data_AF-A0A4Y2B565-F1
#
_entry.id   AF-A0A4Y2B565-F1
#
_cell.length_a   1.000
_cell.length_b   1.000
_cell.length_c   1.000
_cell.angle_alpha   90.00
_cell.angle_beta   90.00
_cell.angle_gamma   90.00
#
_symmetry.space_group_name_H-M   'P 1'
#
loop_
_entity.id
_entity.type
_entity.pdbx_description
1 polymer ?
#
loop_
_entity_poly.entity_id
_entity_poly.type
_entity_poly.pdbx_seq_one_letter_code
_entity_poly.pdbx_strand_id
1 'polypeptide(L)'
;IFKYDGYQYRKHRINKNNVISWLYLKERTENCRGTLKSKNGIVLNVSNHVCKPDIAEIEVKKRIFNARKRARIEDKEIPTIYPEEMQPLFNKGYDFVTNIPNFISVKTYLYVARRKAQEEEREPKTTAEISISEDVTKMEDGTNFLLADVGDKDRMLVFATEDRKNVLKITRPFL
;
A
#
# COMPACT_ATOMS: atom_id res chain seq x y z
N ILE A 1 -3.12 -3.42 -6.35
CA ILE A 1 -2.41 -4.71 -6.59
C ILE A 1 -3.33 -5.84 -6.19
N PHE A 2 -3.48 -6.87 -7.02
CA PHE A 2 -4.26 -8.08 -6.69
C PHE A 2 -3.29 -9.17 -6.23
N LYS A 3 -3.59 -9.88 -5.14
CA LYS A 3 -2.74 -10.96 -4.62
C LYS A 3 -3.50 -12.28 -4.71
N TYR A 4 -2.90 -13.28 -5.34
CA TYR A 4 -3.52 -14.60 -5.50
C TYR A 4 -2.44 -15.67 -5.63
N ASP A 5 -2.58 -16.75 -4.85
CA ASP A 5 -1.71 -17.93 -4.91
C ASP A 5 -0.19 -17.62 -4.83
N GLY A 6 0.20 -16.74 -3.92
CA GLY A 6 1.59 -16.30 -3.78
C GLY A 6 2.08 -15.30 -4.85
N TYR A 7 1.31 -15.05 -5.90
CA TYR A 7 1.66 -14.08 -6.95
C TYR A 7 0.99 -12.72 -6.71
N GLN A 8 1.63 -11.67 -7.22
CA GLN A 8 1.10 -10.31 -7.20
C GLN A 8 0.85 -9.84 -8.62
N TYR A 9 -0.27 -9.17 -8.84
CA TYR A 9 -0.68 -8.72 -10.16
C TYR A 9 -1.01 -7.22 -10.17
N ARG A 10 -0.61 -6.54 -11.25
CA ARG A 10 -0.97 -5.15 -11.55
C ARG A 10 -2.16 -5.12 -12.49
N LYS A 11 -3.04 -4.13 -12.32
CA LYS A 11 -4.18 -3.93 -13.21
C LYS A 11 -3.65 -3.58 -14.60
N HIS A 12 -4.12 -4.29 -15.62
CA HIS A 12 -3.73 -4.03 -17.00
C HIS A 12 -4.84 -3.29 -17.74
N ARG A 13 -6.02 -3.91 -17.85
CA ARG A 13 -7.17 -3.31 -18.53
C ARG A 13 -8.49 -3.80 -17.98
N ILE A 14 -9.56 -3.04 -18.20
CA ILE A 14 -10.94 -3.47 -17.98
C ILE A 14 -11.54 -3.78 -19.35
N ASN A 15 -12.17 -4.94 -19.50
CA ASN A 15 -12.85 -5.34 -20.73
C ASN A 15 -14.35 -4.97 -20.67
N LYS A 16 -15.05 -5.04 -21.82
CA LYS A 16 -16.46 -4.61 -21.99
C LYS A 16 -17.47 -5.18 -20.97
N ASN A 17 -17.15 -6.31 -20.31
CA ASN A 17 -18.03 -6.96 -19.31
C ASN A 17 -17.64 -6.65 -17.86
N ASN A 18 -16.93 -5.54 -17.60
CA ASN A 18 -16.31 -5.21 -16.30
C ASN A 18 -15.34 -6.29 -15.77
N VAL A 19 -14.84 -7.14 -16.67
CA VAL A 19 -13.80 -8.12 -16.34
C VAL A 19 -12.46 -7.40 -16.35
N ILE A 20 -11.79 -7.38 -15.21
CA ILE A 20 -10.47 -6.81 -15.04
C ILE A 20 -9.43 -7.85 -15.41
N SER A 21 -8.56 -7.51 -16.36
CA SER A 21 -7.36 -8.29 -16.66
C SER A 21 -6.19 -7.72 -15.88
N TRP A 22 -5.44 -8.63 -15.26
CA TRP A 22 -4.28 -8.35 -14.44
C TRP A 22 -3.06 -9.06 -15.03
N LEU A 23 -1.91 -8.38 -14.98
CA LEU A 23 -0.62 -8.91 -15.40
C LEU A 23 0.23 -9.17 -14.16
N TYR A 24 1.01 -10.24 -14.18
CA TYR A 24 1.96 -10.53 -13.13
C TYR A 24 2.92 -9.35 -12.91
N LEU A 25 3.19 -9.03 -11.65
CA LEU A 25 3.94 -7.83 -11.29
C LEU A 25 5.39 -7.91 -11.75
N LYS A 26 6.01 -9.08 -11.64
CA LYS A 26 7.39 -9.34 -12.06
C LYS A 26 7.48 -9.88 -13.50
N GLU A 27 6.45 -9.63 -14.33
CA GLU A 27 6.37 -10.09 -15.72
C GLU A 27 7.64 -9.80 -16.52
N ARG A 28 8.16 -8.57 -16.42
CA ARG A 28 9.33 -8.14 -17.19
C ARG A 28 10.64 -8.65 -16.59
N THR A 29 10.74 -8.68 -15.26
CA THR A 29 11.97 -9.06 -14.54
C THR A 29 12.19 -10.57 -14.53
N GLU A 30 11.11 -11.36 -14.51
CA GLU A 30 11.15 -12.83 -14.50
C GLU A 30 10.73 -13.44 -15.84
N ASN A 31 10.50 -12.60 -16.86
CA ASN A 31 9.98 -13.01 -18.18
C ASN A 31 8.74 -13.94 -18.09
N CYS A 32 7.90 -13.74 -17.05
CA CYS A 32 6.73 -14.57 -16.77
C CYS A 32 5.45 -13.83 -17.19
N ARG A 33 4.78 -14.32 -18.23
CA ARG A 33 3.53 -13.73 -18.75
C ARG A 33 2.28 -14.20 -17.98
N GLY A 34 2.43 -14.51 -16.70
CA GLY A 34 1.32 -14.88 -15.84
C GLY A 34 0.23 -13.80 -15.83
N THR A 35 -1.03 -14.20 -15.99
CA THR A 35 -2.17 -13.30 -16.07
C THR A 35 -3.29 -13.81 -15.18
N LEU A 36 -4.12 -12.89 -14.71
CA LEU A 36 -5.31 -13.19 -13.93
C LEU A 36 -6.47 -12.37 -14.48
N LYS A 37 -7.67 -12.95 -14.54
CA LYS A 37 -8.91 -12.24 -14.82
C LYS A 37 -9.80 -12.30 -13.60
N SER A 38 -10.35 -11.17 -13.19
CA SER A 38 -11.34 -11.11 -12.11
C SER A 38 -12.54 -10.25 -12.48
N LYS A 39 -13.66 -10.50 -11.81
CA LYS A 39 -14.87 -9.68 -11.89
C LYS A 39 -15.48 -9.62 -10.49
N ASN A 40 -15.81 -8.41 -10.03
CA ASN A 40 -16.38 -8.18 -8.69
C ASN A 40 -15.54 -8.83 -7.57
N GLY A 41 -14.21 -8.78 -7.68
CA GLY A 41 -13.29 -9.40 -6.72
C GLY A 41 -13.10 -10.91 -6.87
N ILE A 42 -13.93 -11.60 -7.65
CA ILE A 42 -13.87 -13.05 -7.86
C ILE A 42 -12.91 -13.36 -9.00
N VAL A 43 -12.00 -14.32 -8.77
CA VAL A 43 -11.08 -14.81 -9.80
C VAL A 43 -11.85 -15.70 -10.79
N LEU A 44 -11.75 -15.36 -12.07
CA LEU A 44 -12.39 -16.11 -13.16
C LEU A 44 -11.43 -17.05 -13.86
N ASN A 45 -10.18 -16.64 -14.01
CA ASN A 45 -9.16 -17.40 -14.72
C ASN A 45 -7.77 -16.93 -14.27
N VAL A 46 -6.85 -17.88 -14.13
CA VAL A 46 -5.42 -17.64 -13.91
C VAL A 46 -4.66 -18.43 -14.96
N SER A 47 -3.74 -17.78 -15.68
CA SER A 47 -2.83 -18.50 -16.57
C SER A 47 -1.66 -19.07 -15.79
N ASN A 48 -1.07 -20.15 -16.32
CA ASN A 48 0.10 -20.75 -15.72
C ASN A 48 1.27 -19.74 -15.63
N HIS A 49 2.03 -19.85 -14.55
CA HIS A 49 3.30 -19.17 -14.39
C HIS A 49 4.44 -20.12 -14.75
N VAL A 50 5.48 -19.57 -15.37
CA VAL A 50 6.76 -20.27 -15.56
C VAL A 50 7.68 -20.08 -14.36
N CYS A 51 7.47 -19.01 -13.59
CA CYS A 51 8.20 -18.72 -12.37
C CYS A 51 7.52 -19.33 -11.14
N LYS A 52 8.31 -19.55 -10.09
CA LYS A 52 7.82 -19.97 -8.77
C LYS A 52 7.64 -18.72 -7.88
N PRO A 53 6.62 -18.67 -7.01
CA PRO A 53 6.51 -17.61 -6.04
C PRO A 53 7.72 -17.64 -5.09
N ASP A 54 8.27 -16.46 -4.78
CA ASP A 54 9.28 -16.34 -3.73
C ASP A 54 8.59 -16.38 -2.35
N ILE A 55 8.41 -17.60 -1.84
CA ILE A 55 7.76 -17.85 -0.56
C ILE A 55 8.49 -17.16 0.60
N ALA A 56 9.83 -17.12 0.54
CA ALA A 56 10.64 -16.51 1.58
C ALA A 56 10.44 -14.99 1.60
N GLU A 57 10.52 -14.32 0.45
CA GLU A 57 10.26 -12.88 0.33
C GLU A 57 8.83 -12.52 0.80
N ILE A 58 7.84 -13.35 0.45
CA ILE A 58 6.45 -13.16 0.87
C ILE A 58 6.32 -13.25 2.38
N GLU A 59 6.95 -14.25 3.02
CA GLU A 59 6.88 -14.43 4.46
C GLU A 59 7.61 -13.31 5.21
N VAL A 60 8.77 -12.86 4.72
CA VAL A 60 9.47 -11.68 5.26
C VAL A 60 8.56 -10.45 5.25
N LYS A 61 7.93 -10.14 4.11
CA LYS A 61 6.99 -9.01 4.00
C LYS A 61 5.82 -9.15 4.97
N LYS A 62 5.31 -10.37 5.17
CA LYS A 62 4.24 -10.66 6.13
C LYS A 62 4.69 -10.40 7.56
N ARG A 63 5.89 -10.84 7.95
CA ARG A 63 6.44 -10.60 9.30
C ARG A 63 6.71 -9.13 9.56
N ILE A 64 7.20 -8.37 8.58
CA ILE A 64 7.38 -6.91 8.72
C ILE A 64 6.03 -6.20 8.88
N PHE A 65 5.02 -6.63 8.14
CA PHE A 65 3.66 -6.12 8.33
C PHE A 65 3.12 -6.41 9.72
N ASN A 66 3.36 -7.63 10.24
CA ASN A 66 2.97 -8.01 11.59
C ASN A 66 3.73 -7.21 12.66
N ALA A 67 5.05 -7.05 12.53
CA ALA A 67 5.86 -6.22 13.42
C ALA A 67 5.33 -4.79 13.49
N ARG A 68 4.94 -4.21 12.34
CA ARG A 68 4.28 -2.90 12.32
C ARG A 68 2.92 -2.90 12.99
N LYS A 69 2.12 -3.95 12.79
CA LYS A 69 0.82 -4.10 13.48
C LYS A 69 1.01 -4.16 14.99
N ARG A 70 1.94 -4.99 15.48
CA ARG A 70 2.29 -5.12 16.89
C ARG A 70 2.81 -3.81 17.46
N ALA A 71 3.70 -3.11 16.75
CA ALA A 71 4.21 -1.80 17.15
C ALA A 71 3.10 -0.76 17.38
N ARG A 72 1.97 -0.85 16.66
CA ARG A 72 0.83 0.06 16.85
C ARG A 72 -0.03 -0.24 18.07
N ILE A 73 -0.14 -1.51 18.44
CA ILE A 73 -1.18 -1.98 19.37
C ILE A 73 -0.57 -2.37 20.73
N GLU A 74 0.63 -2.93 20.72
CA GLU A 74 1.29 -3.42 21.92
C GLU A 74 2.08 -2.30 22.59
N ASP A 75 1.97 -2.22 23.92
CA ASP A 75 2.82 -1.39 24.78
C ASP A 75 4.20 -2.02 25.05
N LYS A 76 4.66 -2.84 24.12
CA LYS A 76 5.96 -3.52 24.20
C LYS A 76 7.03 -2.68 23.52
N GLU A 77 8.27 -2.68 23.99
CA GLU A 77 9.34 -1.94 23.31
C GLU A 77 9.53 -2.39 21.86
N ILE A 78 9.61 -1.45 20.90
CA ILE A 78 9.84 -1.73 19.47
C ILE A 78 11.11 -2.57 19.23
N PRO A 79 12.24 -2.30 19.91
CA PRO A 79 13.43 -3.14 19.84
C PRO A 79 13.21 -4.61 20.22
N THR A 80 12.16 -4.94 20.96
CA THR A 80 11.79 -6.33 21.30
C THR A 80 10.82 -6.93 20.29
N ILE A 81 9.87 -6.14 19.77
CA ILE A 81 8.88 -6.62 18.80
C ILE A 81 9.55 -7.13 17.52
N TYR A 82 10.56 -6.41 17.03
CA TYR A 82 11.24 -6.76 15.78
C TYR A 82 11.91 -8.15 15.80
N PRO A 83 12.86 -8.44 16.71
CA PRO A 83 13.53 -9.74 16.74
C PRO A 83 12.53 -10.89 16.96
N GLU A 84 11.51 -10.70 17.79
CA GLU A 84 10.47 -11.71 18.00
C GLU A 84 9.70 -12.08 16.73
N GLU A 85 9.33 -11.08 15.92
CA GLU A 85 8.64 -11.33 14.66
C GLU A 85 9.55 -11.95 13.60
N MET A 86 10.84 -11.65 13.63
CA MET A 86 11.79 -12.18 12.65
C MET A 86 12.36 -13.55 13.03
N GLN A 87 12.39 -13.92 14.32
CA GLN A 87 12.96 -15.19 14.79
C GLN A 87 12.44 -16.43 14.03
N PRO A 88 11.14 -16.56 13.71
CA PRO A 88 10.65 -17.70 12.95
C PRO A 88 11.22 -17.81 11.54
N LEU A 89 11.69 -16.71 10.93
CA LEU A 89 12.31 -16.72 9.61
C LEU A 89 13.73 -17.27 9.68
N PHE A 90 14.51 -16.87 10.69
CA PHE A 90 15.84 -17.42 10.95
C PHE A 90 15.79 -18.92 11.27
N ASN A 91 14.80 -19.35 12.08
CA ASN A 91 14.61 -20.78 12.38
C ASN A 91 14.29 -21.62 11.12
N LYS A 92 13.74 -20.99 10.07
CA LYS A 92 13.47 -21.62 8.77
C LYS A 92 14.65 -21.54 7.79
N GLY A 93 15.75 -20.89 8.18
CA GLY A 93 16.91 -20.64 7.32
C GLY A 93 16.63 -19.67 6.16
N TYR A 94 15.64 -18.78 6.31
CA TYR A 94 15.28 -17.86 5.23
C TYR A 94 16.33 -16.78 4.98
N ASP A 95 17.17 -16.49 5.97
CA ASP A 95 18.34 -15.62 5.86
C ASP A 95 19.36 -16.09 4.81
N PHE A 96 19.39 -17.38 4.47
CA PHE A 96 20.26 -17.91 3.41
C PHE A 96 19.72 -17.70 1.99
N VAL A 97 18.40 -17.50 1.83
CA VAL A 97 17.73 -17.50 0.53
C VAL A 97 17.02 -16.20 0.20
N THR A 98 16.82 -15.31 1.18
CA THR A 98 16.21 -14.01 0.99
C THR A 98 16.79 -12.97 1.94
N ASN A 99 16.71 -11.71 1.55
CA ASN A 99 17.15 -10.61 2.40
C ASN A 99 16.11 -10.37 3.51
N ILE A 100 16.43 -10.77 4.73
CA ILE A 100 15.71 -10.33 5.93
C ILE A 100 16.28 -8.94 6.28
N PRO A 101 15.45 -7.88 6.30
CA PRO A 101 15.94 -6.56 6.68
C PRO A 101 16.56 -6.61 8.09
N ASN A 102 17.36 -5.61 8.44
CA ASN A 102 17.83 -5.45 9.82
C ASN A 102 16.94 -4.46 10.57
N PHE A 103 17.03 -4.45 11.89
CA PHE A 103 16.22 -3.56 12.73
C PHE A 103 16.42 -2.08 12.35
N ILE A 104 17.66 -1.66 12.09
CA ILE A 104 17.99 -0.28 11.73
C ILE A 104 17.20 0.18 10.49
N SER A 105 17.12 -0.68 9.47
CA SER A 105 16.43 -0.38 8.21
C SER A 105 14.91 -0.21 8.36
N VAL A 106 14.30 -0.84 9.36
CA VAL A 106 12.84 -0.78 9.60
C VAL A 106 12.45 0.00 10.85
N LYS A 107 13.43 0.48 11.64
CA LYS A 107 13.21 1.19 12.90
C LYS A 107 12.24 2.35 12.71
N THR A 108 12.56 3.27 11.80
CA THR A 108 11.72 4.45 11.51
C THR A 108 10.30 4.05 11.12
N TYR A 109 10.15 3.00 10.32
CA TYR A 109 8.85 2.50 9.88
C TYR A 109 7.97 2.01 11.06
N LEU A 110 8.57 1.32 12.03
CA LEU A 110 7.88 0.82 13.22
C LEU A 110 7.53 1.96 14.20
N TYR A 111 8.48 2.85 14.48
CA TYR A 111 8.27 3.99 15.39
C TYR A 111 7.24 4.99 14.84
N VAL A 112 7.27 5.28 13.53
CA VAL A 112 6.24 6.11 12.89
C VAL A 112 4.87 5.48 13.06
N ALA A 113 4.76 4.16 12.89
CA ALA A 113 3.48 3.48 13.05
C ALA A 113 2.96 3.59 14.49
N ARG A 114 3.82 3.38 15.51
CA ARG A 114 3.45 3.55 16.92
C ARG A 114 3.01 4.97 17.23
N ARG A 115 3.81 5.98 16.87
CA ARG A 115 3.48 7.39 17.10
C ARG A 115 2.14 7.79 16.49
N LYS A 116 1.87 7.34 15.26
CA LYS A 116 0.58 7.56 14.60
C LYS A 116 -0.60 6.89 15.32
N ALA A 117 -0.38 5.73 15.94
CA ALA A 117 -1.42 4.99 16.66
C ALA A 117 -1.66 5.53 18.08
N GLN A 118 -0.67 6.18 18.67
CA GLN A 118 -0.72 6.73 20.02
C GLN A 118 -1.22 8.18 20.08
N GLU A 119 -1.60 8.79 18.95
CA GLU A 119 -2.05 10.20 18.90
C GLU A 119 -1.08 11.15 19.63
N GLU A 120 0.24 10.96 19.47
CA GLU A 120 1.15 12.08 19.62
C GLU A 120 0.94 12.99 18.39
N GLU A 121 -0.19 13.69 18.38
CA GLU A 121 -0.40 14.88 17.55
C GLU A 121 0.67 15.89 17.95
N ARG A 122 1.80 15.84 17.26
CA ARG A 122 2.62 17.03 17.18
C ARG A 122 2.08 17.86 16.04
N GLU A 123 1.70 19.09 16.34
CA GLU A 123 1.40 20.07 15.30
C GLU A 123 2.56 20.06 14.30
N PRO A 124 2.26 19.89 13.00
CA PRO A 124 3.29 19.89 11.96
C PRO A 124 3.98 21.25 12.01
N LYS A 125 5.31 21.25 12.16
CA LYS A 125 6.07 22.51 12.27
C LYS A 125 6.24 23.20 10.93
N THR A 126 6.03 22.44 9.85
CA THR A 126 6.15 22.91 8.47
C THR A 126 5.02 22.35 7.62
N THR A 127 4.63 23.07 6.57
CA THR A 127 3.62 22.65 5.59
C THR A 127 4.00 21.35 4.86
N ALA A 128 5.30 21.07 4.72
CA ALA A 128 5.83 19.84 4.15
C ALA A 128 5.65 18.61 5.07
N GLU A 129 5.48 18.80 6.38
CA GLU A 129 5.26 17.70 7.34
C GLU A 129 3.82 17.20 7.37
N ILE A 130 2.87 17.97 6.81
CA ILE A 130 1.44 17.61 6.79
C ILE A 130 1.23 16.39 5.87
N SER A 131 1.20 15.19 6.44
CA SER A 131 0.93 13.97 5.68
C SER A 131 -0.57 13.68 5.70
N ILE A 132 -1.31 14.10 4.68
CA ILE A 132 -2.72 13.72 4.52
C ILE A 132 -2.77 12.27 4.03
N SER A 133 -3.36 11.41 4.85
CA SER A 133 -3.42 9.97 4.57
C SER A 133 -4.54 9.65 3.57
N GLU A 134 -4.33 8.65 2.70
CA GLU A 134 -5.30 8.32 1.63
C GLU A 134 -6.64 7.77 2.14
N ASP A 135 -6.70 7.38 3.41
CA ASP A 135 -7.90 6.95 4.13
C ASP A 135 -8.78 8.13 4.59
N VAL A 136 -8.21 9.33 4.74
CA VAL A 136 -8.94 10.56 5.11
C VAL A 136 -9.22 11.48 3.93
N THR A 137 -8.79 11.13 2.72
CA THR A 137 -9.09 11.90 1.48
C THR A 137 -10.31 11.38 0.73
N LYS A 138 -10.91 10.29 1.21
CA LYS A 138 -12.04 9.59 0.59
C LYS A 138 -13.30 9.68 1.44
N MET A 139 -14.42 9.92 0.77
CA MET A 139 -15.76 9.79 1.36
C MET A 139 -16.12 8.30 1.52
N GLU A 140 -17.20 8.01 2.25
CA GLU A 140 -17.66 6.63 2.51
C GLU A 140 -17.99 5.85 1.23
N ASP A 141 -18.38 6.55 0.17
CA ASP A 141 -18.63 6.01 -1.17
C ASP A 141 -17.34 5.77 -1.99
N GLY A 142 -16.17 6.11 -1.43
CA GLY A 142 -14.86 5.97 -2.05
C GLY A 142 -14.46 7.12 -2.98
N THR A 143 -15.26 8.17 -3.11
CA THR A 143 -14.94 9.37 -3.89
C THR A 143 -13.93 10.25 -3.16
N ASN A 144 -12.98 10.85 -3.89
CA ASN A 144 -12.00 11.75 -3.29
C ASN A 144 -12.60 13.16 -3.14
N PHE A 145 -12.57 13.73 -1.93
CA PHE A 145 -12.99 15.13 -1.70
C PHE A 145 -11.81 16.11 -1.64
N LEU A 146 -10.58 15.61 -1.49
CA LEU A 146 -9.35 16.38 -1.72
C LEU A 146 -8.98 16.30 -3.20
N LEU A 147 -9.09 17.42 -3.91
CA LEU A 147 -8.92 17.49 -5.36
C LEU A 147 -7.50 17.85 -5.80
N ALA A 148 -6.85 18.71 -5.02
CA ALA A 148 -5.51 19.17 -5.33
C ALA A 148 -4.76 19.45 -4.03
N ASP A 149 -3.48 19.13 -4.09
CA ASP A 149 -2.50 19.38 -3.05
C ASP A 149 -1.27 19.93 -3.78
N VAL A 150 -1.10 21.24 -3.76
CA VAL A 150 -0.20 21.96 -4.68
C VAL A 150 0.74 22.86 -3.91
N GLY A 151 2.03 22.79 -4.24
CA GLY A 151 3.08 23.64 -3.64
C GLY A 151 3.73 23.00 -2.41
N ASP A 152 5.01 23.30 -2.20
CA ASP A 152 5.79 22.78 -1.06
C ASP A 152 5.84 23.78 0.10
N LYS A 153 6.27 25.03 -0.15
CA LYS A 153 6.34 26.09 0.88
C LYS A 153 4.98 26.77 1.09
N ASP A 154 4.31 27.13 -0.01
CA ASP A 154 2.97 27.73 -0.03
C ASP A 154 1.91 26.69 -0.37
N ARG A 155 1.95 25.55 0.33
CA ARG A 155 1.10 24.39 0.05
C ARG A 155 -0.38 24.75 0.20
N MET A 156 -1.15 24.52 -0.86
CA MET A 156 -2.59 24.76 -0.92
C MET A 156 -3.35 23.45 -1.08
N LEU A 157 -4.34 23.24 -0.21
CA LEU A 157 -5.24 22.11 -0.23
C LEU A 157 -6.60 22.54 -0.77
N VAL A 158 -7.08 21.88 -1.83
CA VAL A 158 -8.36 22.20 -2.46
C VAL A 158 -9.36 21.08 -2.18
N PHE A 159 -10.40 21.39 -1.41
CA PHE A 159 -11.48 20.47 -1.08
C PHE A 159 -12.73 20.78 -1.91
N ALA A 160 -13.29 19.78 -2.60
CA ALA A 160 -14.60 19.89 -3.20
C ALA A 160 -15.24 18.50 -3.37
N THR A 161 -16.57 18.44 -3.35
CA THR A 161 -17.31 17.22 -3.64
C THR A 161 -17.50 17.04 -5.15
N GLU A 162 -17.66 15.79 -5.61
CA GLU A 162 -17.88 15.49 -7.03
C GLU A 162 -19.15 16.18 -7.58
N ASP A 163 -20.17 16.33 -6.74
CA ASP A 163 -21.40 17.06 -7.05
C ASP A 163 -21.17 18.55 -7.40
N ARG A 164 -20.25 19.23 -6.70
CA ARG A 164 -19.89 20.64 -7.03
C ARG A 164 -18.89 20.76 -8.18
N LYS A 165 -18.13 19.69 -8.46
CA LYS A 165 -17.23 19.63 -9.62
C LYS A 165 -18.00 19.73 -10.94
N ASN A 166 -19.20 19.17 -10.99
CA ASN A 166 -20.09 19.29 -12.16
C ASN A 166 -20.66 20.71 -12.30
N VAL A 167 -20.96 21.40 -11.21
CA VAL A 167 -21.38 22.81 -11.23
C VAL A 167 -20.27 23.70 -11.83
N LEU A 168 -19.00 23.48 -11.47
CA LEU A 168 -17.84 24.20 -12.04
C LEU A 168 -17.59 23.93 -13.53
N LYS A 169 -18.05 22.80 -14.08
CA LYS A 169 -18.01 22.54 -15.53
C LYS A 169 -19.15 23.23 -16.28
N ILE A 170 -20.25 23.54 -15.60
CA ILE A 170 -21.46 24.13 -16.19
C ILE A 170 -21.40 25.66 -16.18
N THR A 171 -20.64 26.27 -15.27
CA THR A 171 -20.40 27.72 -15.30
C THR A 171 -19.48 28.06 -16.47
N ARG A 172 -20.05 28.69 -17.50
CA ARG A 172 -19.31 29.30 -18.62
C ARG A 172 -18.13 30.12 -18.09
N PRO A 173 -16.99 30.14 -18.81
CA PRO A 173 -15.94 31.10 -18.51
C PRO A 173 -16.54 32.51 -18.65
N PHE A 174 -16.47 33.29 -17.57
CA PHE A 174 -16.54 34.74 -17.70
C PHE A 174 -15.17 35.19 -18.19
N LEU A 175 -15.03 35.19 -19.52
CA LEU A 175 -14.35 36.15 -20.41
C LEU A 175 -14.15 35.47 -21.78
#